data_AF-T1AAC0-F1
#
_entry.id   AF-T1AAC0-F1
#
_cell.length_a   1.000
_cell.length_b   1.000
_cell.length_c   1.000
_cell.angle_alpha   90.00
_cell.angle_beta   90.00
_cell.angle_gamma   90.00
#
_symmetry.space_group_name_H-M   'P 1'
#
loop_
_entity.id
_entity.type
_entity.pdbx_description
1 polymer ?
#
loop_
_entity_poly.entity_id
_entity_poly.type
_entity_poly.pdbx_seq_one_letter_code
_entity_poly.pdbx_strand_id
1 'polypeptide(L)'
;SNDSPVLLDRFLDVAIEVDVDAVCDGEQVLIGGIMEHVEQAGVHSGDSGCCLPPNSLSAELQAQLREQTRKLANALQVVGLMNIQFAIQNGVIYVLEVNPRASRTVPFVSKATGLPLAKIAARVMTGRRLAALGVGEVRTPEYYSVK
;
A
#
# COMPACT_ATOMS: atom_id res chain seq x y z
N SER A 1 -25.44 16.48 -6.74
CA SER A 1 -24.73 16.72 -8.01
C SER A 1 -24.47 15.37 -8.65
N ASN A 2 -24.53 15.27 -9.98
CA ASN A 2 -24.20 14.05 -10.73
C ASN A 2 -22.68 13.82 -10.86
N ASP A 3 -21.86 14.54 -10.07
CA ASP A 3 -20.40 14.55 -10.21
C ASP A 3 -19.71 13.37 -9.51
N SER A 4 -20.46 12.51 -8.82
CA SER A 4 -19.94 11.29 -8.21
C SER A 4 -20.90 10.14 -8.51
N PRO A 5 -20.55 9.24 -9.45
CA PRO A 5 -21.40 8.11 -9.79
C PRO A 5 -21.52 7.15 -8.60
N VAL A 6 -22.68 6.49 -8.49
CA VAL A 6 -22.82 5.33 -7.60
C VAL A 6 -22.17 4.14 -8.29
N LEU A 7 -21.17 3.55 -7.64
CA LEU A 7 -20.47 2.38 -8.13
C LEU A 7 -21.25 1.11 -7.77
N LEU A 8 -21.41 0.22 -8.74
CA LEU A 8 -21.96 -1.12 -8.57
C LEU A 8 -20.87 -2.11 -8.94
N ASP A 9 -20.21 -2.66 -7.93
CA ASP A 9 -19.11 -3.61 -8.09
C ASP A 9 -19.54 -5.03 -7.72
N ARG A 10 -18.90 -6.01 -8.36
CA ARG A 10 -19.07 -7.40 -7.98
C ARG A 10 -18.38 -7.65 -6.65
N PHE A 11 -19.12 -8.18 -5.68
CA PHE A 11 -18.55 -8.63 -4.43
C PHE A 11 -17.57 -9.81 -4.64
N LEU A 12 -16.36 -9.67 -4.11
CA LEU A 12 -15.30 -10.68 -4.18
C LEU A 12 -15.36 -11.56 -2.93
N ASP A 13 -16.11 -12.66 -3.01
CA ASP A 13 -16.27 -13.60 -1.89
C ASP A 13 -14.96 -14.33 -1.56
N VAL A 14 -14.68 -14.57 -0.27
CA VAL A 14 -13.47 -15.27 0.22
C VAL A 14 -12.18 -14.69 -0.39
N ALA A 15 -12.05 -13.37 -0.44
CA ALA A 15 -10.86 -12.69 -0.93
C ALA A 15 -10.02 -12.14 0.24
N ILE A 16 -8.70 -12.19 0.09
CA ILE A 16 -7.76 -11.59 1.05
C ILE A 16 -7.62 -10.11 0.71
N GLU A 17 -7.85 -9.22 1.68
CA GLU A 17 -7.63 -7.78 1.51
C GLU A 17 -6.18 -7.41 1.86
N VAL A 18 -5.59 -6.52 1.05
CA VAL A 18 -4.19 -6.10 1.19
C VAL A 18 -4.09 -4.60 1.05
N ASP A 19 -3.46 -3.96 2.04
CA ASP A 19 -3.07 -2.55 1.96
C ASP A 19 -1.59 -2.43 1.58
N VAL A 20 -1.28 -1.52 0.65
CA VAL A 20 0.10 -1.16 0.31
C VAL A 20 0.28 0.34 0.47
N ASP A 21 1.13 0.74 1.42
CA ASP A 21 1.56 2.14 1.56
C ASP A 21 2.88 2.35 0.80
N ALA A 22 2.96 3.42 0.00
CA ALA A 22 4.13 3.73 -0.82
C ALA A 22 4.40 5.24 -0.89
N VAL A 23 5.65 5.60 -1.21
CA VAL A 23 6.08 6.97 -1.50
C VAL A 23 6.65 7.03 -2.90
N CYS A 24 6.15 7.94 -3.75
CA CYS A 24 6.66 8.17 -5.10
C CYS A 24 7.27 9.57 -5.21
N ASP A 25 8.42 9.71 -5.88
CA ASP A 25 9.03 11.02 -6.18
C ASP A 25 8.81 11.50 -7.63
N GLY A 26 7.88 10.87 -8.34
CA GLY A 26 7.60 11.08 -9.75
C GLY A 26 8.44 10.20 -10.69
N GLU A 27 9.40 9.44 -10.17
CA GLU A 27 10.25 8.53 -10.96
C GLU A 27 10.45 7.19 -10.23
N GLN A 28 10.87 7.25 -8.98
CA GLN A 28 11.07 6.09 -8.12
C GLN A 28 9.92 5.96 -7.13
N VAL A 29 9.63 4.70 -6.79
CA VAL A 29 8.56 4.33 -5.85
C VAL A 29 9.17 3.46 -4.75
N LEU A 30 9.14 4.00 -3.53
CA LEU A 30 9.48 3.28 -2.31
C LEU A 30 8.22 2.58 -1.78
N ILE A 31 8.24 1.25 -1.75
CA ILE A 31 7.17 0.47 -1.10
C ILE A 31 7.39 0.51 0.41
N GLY A 32 6.55 1.26 1.13
CA GLY A 32 6.66 1.41 2.57
C GLY A 32 6.34 0.14 3.32
N GLY A 33 5.24 -0.53 2.95
CA GLY A 33 4.85 -1.81 3.56
C GLY A 33 3.67 -2.44 2.83
N ILE A 34 3.64 -3.77 2.84
CA ILE A 34 2.50 -4.57 2.40
C ILE A 34 1.87 -5.17 3.64
N MET A 35 0.59 -4.90 3.85
CA MET A 35 -0.17 -5.35 5.01
C MET A 35 -1.27 -6.29 4.54
N GLU A 36 -1.28 -7.50 5.09
CA GLU A 36 -2.33 -8.49 4.84
C GLU A 36 -3.38 -8.37 5.95
N HIS A 37 -4.65 -8.24 5.59
CA HIS A 37 -5.73 -8.21 6.58
C HIS A 37 -6.02 -9.63 7.09
N VAL A 38 -6.41 -9.73 8.36
CA VAL A 38 -6.84 -10.99 8.97
C VAL A 38 -8.25 -11.35 8.51
N GLU A 39 -9.12 -10.36 8.46
CA GLU A 39 -10.46 -10.45 7.91
C GLU A 39 -10.44 -10.44 6.36
N GLN A 40 -11.48 -11.02 5.77
CA GLN A 40 -11.66 -11.05 4.32
C GLN A 40 -12.16 -9.71 3.78
N ALA A 41 -11.92 -9.48 2.48
CA ALA A 41 -12.47 -8.35 1.76
C ALA A 41 -13.99 -8.30 1.93
N GLY A 42 -14.50 -7.13 2.33
CA GLY A 42 -15.89 -6.92 2.72
C GLY A 42 -16.06 -6.48 4.18
N VAL A 43 -15.06 -6.72 5.03
CA VAL A 43 -14.91 -5.99 6.30
C VAL A 43 -14.09 -4.74 6.02
N HIS A 44 -14.59 -3.58 6.44
CA HIS A 44 -13.90 -2.32 6.17
C HIS A 44 -12.51 -2.32 6.80
N SER A 45 -11.48 -1.98 6.02
CA SER A 45 -10.06 -1.93 6.44
C SER A 45 -9.83 -1.24 7.79
N GLY A 46 -10.69 -0.25 8.11
CA GLY A 46 -10.82 0.46 9.40
C GLY A 46 -10.76 -0.46 10.60
N ASP A 47 -11.55 -1.52 10.53
CA ASP A 47 -11.93 -2.40 11.61
C ASP A 47 -11.22 -3.76 11.51
N SER A 48 -10.56 -4.03 10.38
CA SER A 48 -9.74 -5.22 10.17
C SER A 48 -8.41 -5.13 10.91
N GLY A 49 -8.05 -6.24 11.57
CA GLY A 49 -6.70 -6.49 12.00
C GLY A 49 -5.79 -6.71 10.79
N CYS A 50 -4.53 -6.29 10.86
CA CYS A 50 -3.60 -6.55 9.76
C CYS A 50 -2.18 -6.87 10.21
N CYS A 51 -1.47 -7.63 9.37
CA CYS A 51 -0.13 -8.12 9.64
C CYS A 51 0.89 -7.52 8.67
N LEU A 52 2.03 -7.09 9.21
CA LEU A 52 3.21 -6.70 8.46
C LEU A 52 4.42 -7.45 9.05
N PRO A 53 5.15 -8.26 8.26
CA PRO A 53 4.89 -8.58 6.86
C PRO A 53 3.64 -9.46 6.64
N PRO A 54 3.18 -9.63 5.39
CA PRO A 54 2.11 -10.58 5.07
C PRO A 54 2.44 -11.99 5.57
N ASN A 55 1.45 -12.67 6.17
CA ASN A 55 1.64 -13.96 6.81
C ASN A 55 1.34 -15.14 5.87
N SER A 56 0.40 -15.00 4.93
CA SER A 56 -0.01 -16.08 4.03
C SER A 56 0.31 -15.82 2.55
N LEU A 57 0.57 -14.56 2.18
CA LEU A 57 0.86 -14.21 0.78
C LEU A 57 2.21 -14.75 0.31
N SER A 58 2.20 -15.45 -0.83
CA SER A 58 3.43 -15.94 -1.47
C SER A 58 4.35 -14.78 -1.90
N ALA A 59 5.65 -15.05 -1.96
CA ALA A 59 6.63 -14.07 -2.44
C ALA A 59 6.32 -13.57 -3.86
N GLU A 60 5.71 -14.42 -4.69
CA GLU A 60 5.34 -14.12 -6.06
C GLU A 60 4.15 -13.14 -6.14
N LEU A 61 3.09 -13.36 -5.35
CA LEU A 61 1.99 -12.40 -5.22
C LEU A 61 2.47 -11.07 -4.66
N GLN A 62 3.34 -11.13 -3.64
CA GLN A 62 3.96 -9.95 -3.07
C GLN A 62 4.82 -9.17 -4.09
N ALA A 63 5.52 -9.84 -5.01
CA ALA A 63 6.26 -9.20 -6.08
C ALA A 63 5.32 -8.53 -7.10
N GLN A 64 4.21 -9.20 -7.45
CA GLN A 64 3.18 -8.65 -8.34
C GLN A 64 2.51 -7.40 -7.75
N LEU A 65 2.19 -7.41 -6.45
CA LEU A 65 1.64 -6.25 -5.74
C LEU A 65 2.59 -5.05 -5.80
N ARG A 66 3.90 -5.27 -5.59
CA ARG A 66 4.91 -4.21 -5.74
C ARG A 66 4.92 -3.66 -7.15
N GLU A 67 4.91 -4.52 -8.16
CA GLU A 67 4.93 -4.10 -9.55
C GLU A 67 3.68 -3.29 -9.93
N GLN A 68 2.48 -3.74 -9.54
CA GLN A 68 1.26 -2.99 -9.76
C GLN A 68 1.25 -1.65 -9.02
N THR A 69 1.78 -1.61 -7.79
CA THR A 69 1.94 -0.37 -7.03
C THR A 69 2.79 0.65 -7.77
N ARG A 70 3.93 0.22 -8.34
CA ARG A 70 4.80 1.11 -9.14
C ARG A 70 4.10 1.63 -10.40
N LYS A 71 3.38 0.75 -11.11
CA LYS A 71 2.61 1.13 -12.30
C LYS A 71 1.53 2.16 -11.97
N LEU A 72 0.76 1.94 -10.91
CA LEU A 72 -0.30 2.85 -10.47
C LEU A 72 0.27 4.19 -10.02
N ALA A 73 1.36 4.20 -9.24
CA ALA A 73 2.05 5.43 -8.82
C ALA A 73 2.44 6.30 -10.02
N ASN A 74 3.05 5.69 -11.05
CA ASN A 74 3.50 6.37 -12.26
C ASN A 74 2.33 6.84 -13.12
N ALA A 75 1.32 5.98 -13.33
CA ALA A 75 0.15 6.32 -14.14
C ALA A 75 -0.69 7.45 -13.54
N LEU A 76 -0.77 7.51 -12.21
CA LEU A 76 -1.47 8.57 -11.48
C LEU A 76 -0.58 9.78 -11.14
N GLN A 77 0.67 9.78 -11.60
CA GLN A 77 1.63 10.87 -11.41
C GLN A 77 1.80 11.27 -9.92
N VAL A 78 1.83 10.28 -9.05
CA VAL A 78 1.92 10.50 -7.60
C VAL A 78 3.26 11.14 -7.25
N VAL A 79 3.22 12.20 -6.44
CA VAL A 79 4.38 12.79 -5.76
C VAL A 79 4.06 12.91 -4.28
N GLY A 80 4.73 12.12 -3.44
CA GLY A 80 4.43 11.99 -2.02
C GLY A 80 3.88 10.60 -1.67
N LEU A 81 2.99 10.54 -0.68
CA LEU A 81 2.39 9.30 -0.20
C LEU A 81 1.23 8.84 -1.09
N MET A 82 1.09 7.53 -1.21
CA MET A 82 -0.12 6.88 -1.68
C MET A 82 -0.38 5.60 -0.91
N ASN A 83 -1.64 5.19 -0.91
CA ASN A 83 -2.11 3.92 -0.41
C ASN A 83 -2.92 3.23 -1.51
N ILE A 84 -2.78 1.92 -1.62
CA ILE A 84 -3.57 1.10 -2.54
C ILE A 84 -4.18 -0.05 -1.76
N GLN A 85 -5.47 -0.28 -1.98
CA GLN A 85 -6.18 -1.45 -1.47
C GLN A 85 -6.39 -2.44 -2.61
N PHE A 86 -5.96 -3.68 -2.36
CA PHE A 86 -6.12 -4.80 -3.27
C PHE A 86 -6.99 -5.88 -2.63
N ALA A 87 -7.65 -6.68 -3.46
CA ALA A 87 -8.24 -7.95 -3.08
C ALA A 87 -7.58 -9.08 -3.87
N ILE A 88 -7.31 -10.20 -3.22
CA ILE A 88 -6.72 -11.39 -3.85
C ILE A 88 -7.72 -12.54 -3.74
N GLN A 89 -8.20 -13.01 -4.88
CA GLN A 89 -9.12 -14.15 -4.97
C GLN A 89 -8.56 -15.19 -5.93
N ASN A 90 -8.36 -16.42 -5.46
CA ASN A 90 -7.81 -17.53 -6.27
C ASN A 90 -6.50 -17.18 -6.99
N GLY A 91 -5.62 -16.41 -6.33
CA GLY A 91 -4.35 -15.95 -6.89
C GLY A 91 -4.45 -14.78 -7.87
N VAL A 92 -5.64 -14.26 -8.14
CA VAL A 92 -5.87 -13.08 -8.98
C VAL A 92 -5.92 -11.83 -8.12
N ILE A 93 -5.09 -10.84 -8.47
CA ILE A 93 -5.05 -9.53 -7.80
C ILE A 93 -6.05 -8.58 -8.48
N TYR A 94 -6.96 -8.04 -7.68
CA TYR A 94 -7.91 -7.00 -8.05
C TYR A 94 -7.55 -5.69 -7.33
N VAL A 95 -7.65 -4.56 -8.01
CA VAL A 95 -7.51 -3.24 -7.40
C VAL A 95 -8.87 -2.80 -6.90
N LEU A 96 -8.99 -2.46 -5.61
CA LEU A 96 -10.22 -1.92 -5.03
C LEU A 96 -10.24 -0.40 -5.16
N GLU A 97 -9.24 0.27 -4.60
CA GLU A 97 -9.10 1.72 -4.69
C GLU A 97 -7.63 2.16 -4.58
N VAL A 98 -7.36 3.37 -5.06
CA VAL A 98 -6.07 4.05 -4.89
C VAL A 98 -6.31 5.41 -4.24
N ASN A 99 -5.64 5.63 -3.12
CA ASN A 99 -5.66 6.87 -2.37
C ASN A 99 -4.32 7.60 -2.60
N PRO A 100 -4.23 8.61 -3.50
CA PRO A 100 -3.00 9.38 -3.74
C PRO A 100 -2.73 10.41 -2.61
N ARG A 101 -2.72 9.92 -1.37
CA ARG A 101 -2.55 10.68 -0.14
C ARG A 101 -2.04 9.77 0.97
N ALA A 102 -1.72 10.36 2.11
CA ALA A 102 -1.46 9.58 3.33
C ALA A 102 -2.72 8.82 3.77
N SER A 103 -2.52 7.55 4.13
CA SER A 103 -3.52 6.69 4.77
C SER A 103 -3.33 6.69 6.30
N ARG A 104 -4.31 6.12 7.00
CA ARG A 104 -4.24 5.91 8.45
C ARG A 104 -3.22 4.83 8.87
N THR A 105 -2.75 4.00 7.94
CA THR A 105 -1.78 2.92 8.19
C THR A 105 -0.32 3.41 8.17
N VAL A 106 -0.04 4.58 7.59
CA VAL A 106 1.32 5.16 7.52
C VAL A 106 2.05 5.20 8.87
N PRO A 107 1.44 5.61 10.00
CA PRO A 107 2.10 5.57 11.30
C PRO A 107 2.47 4.16 11.76
N PHE A 108 1.59 3.18 11.53
CA PHE A 108 1.82 1.78 11.85
C PHE A 108 2.98 1.22 11.02
N VAL A 109 2.94 1.39 9.69
CA VAL A 109 4.01 0.96 8.78
C VAL A 109 5.34 1.61 9.17
N SER A 110 5.32 2.90 9.51
CA SER A 110 6.55 3.60 9.92
C SER A 110 7.16 3.04 11.20
N LYS A 111 6.34 2.60 12.15
CA LYS A 111 6.80 1.96 13.38
C LYS A 111 7.28 0.54 13.15
N ALA A 112 6.57 -0.25 12.35
CA ALA A 112 6.92 -1.63 12.03
C ALA A 112 8.21 -1.75 11.20
N THR A 113 8.48 -0.78 10.33
CA THR A 113 9.65 -0.81 9.42
C THR A 113 10.82 0.06 9.90
N GLY A 114 10.58 0.95 10.86
CA GLY A 114 11.55 1.97 11.28
C GLY A 114 11.73 3.12 10.28
N LEU A 115 10.98 3.14 9.17
CA LEU A 115 11.07 4.18 8.16
C LEU A 115 10.05 5.30 8.43
N PRO A 116 10.48 6.56 8.59
CA PRO A 116 9.57 7.67 8.83
C PRO A 116 8.90 8.12 7.51
N LEU A 117 7.96 7.32 6.99
CA LEU A 117 7.36 7.50 5.65
C LEU A 117 6.76 8.90 5.45
N ALA A 118 6.05 9.43 6.44
CA ALA A 118 5.51 10.78 6.38
C ALA A 118 6.60 11.86 6.22
N LYS A 119 7.76 11.70 6.88
CA LYS A 119 8.90 12.63 6.75
C LYS A 119 9.58 12.49 5.40
N ILE A 120 9.71 11.27 4.89
CA ILE A 120 10.28 10.99 3.57
C ILE A 120 9.39 11.64 2.50
N ALA A 121 8.09 11.38 2.54
CA ALA A 121 7.12 11.94 1.61
C ALA A 121 7.04 13.46 1.66
N ALA A 122 7.09 14.07 2.85
CA ALA A 122 7.15 15.52 2.99
C ALA A 122 8.39 16.11 2.27
N ARG A 123 9.55 15.48 2.42
CA ARG A 123 10.77 15.90 1.70
C ARG A 123 10.62 15.73 0.18
N VAL A 124 10.01 14.64 -0.25
CA VAL A 124 9.71 14.38 -1.66
C VAL A 124 8.80 15.45 -2.26
N MET A 125 7.72 15.81 -1.56
CA MET A 125 6.80 16.87 -1.99
C MET A 125 7.49 18.25 -2.07
N THR A 126 8.61 18.46 -1.35
CA THR A 126 9.45 19.67 -1.47
C THR A 126 10.55 19.57 -2.54
N GLY A 127 10.53 18.53 -3.38
CA GLY A 127 11.44 18.38 -4.53
C GLY A 127 12.70 17.55 -4.27
N ARG A 128 12.83 16.87 -3.12
CA ARG A 128 13.92 15.90 -2.90
C ARG A 128 13.60 14.57 -3.58
N ARG A 129 14.57 13.96 -4.25
CA ARG A 129 14.44 12.60 -4.81
C ARG A 129 14.71 11.54 -3.75
N LEU A 130 14.07 10.38 -3.84
CA LEU A 130 14.25 9.24 -2.93
C LEU A 130 15.71 8.77 -2.90
N ALA A 131 16.36 8.71 -4.07
CA ALA A 131 17.79 8.39 -4.18
C ALA A 131 18.69 9.31 -3.33
N ALA A 132 18.37 10.61 -3.28
CA ALA A 132 19.13 11.59 -2.50
C ALA A 132 18.85 11.50 -0.99
N LEU A 133 17.73 10.87 -0.60
CA LEU A 133 17.39 10.63 0.81
C LEU A 133 18.06 9.37 1.36
N GLY A 134 18.74 8.58 0.53
CA GLY A 134 19.38 7.33 0.93
C GLY A 134 18.39 6.26 1.38
N VAL A 135 17.13 6.36 0.94
CA VAL A 135 16.09 5.38 1.25
C VAL A 135 16.08 4.33 0.15
N GLY A 136 16.64 3.15 0.47
CA GLY A 136 16.62 1.99 -0.42
C GLY A 136 15.33 1.16 -0.26
N GLU A 137 15.30 -0.03 -0.88
CA GLU A 137 14.19 -0.96 -0.65
C GLU A 137 14.07 -1.32 0.82
N VAL A 138 12.81 -1.34 1.29
CA VAL A 138 12.49 -1.68 2.67
C VAL A 138 12.79 -3.15 2.90
N ARG A 139 13.71 -3.43 3.83
CA ARG A 139 13.92 -4.79 4.29
C ARG A 139 12.69 -5.25 5.05
N THR A 140 12.21 -6.44 4.71
CA THR A 140 11.18 -7.12 5.50
C THR A 140 11.66 -7.23 6.94
N PRO A 141 10.90 -6.73 7.94
CA PRO A 141 11.28 -6.87 9.33
C PRO A 141 11.43 -8.35 9.73
N GLU A 142 12.35 -8.64 10.66
CA GLU A 142 12.57 -10.00 11.21
C GLU A 142 11.50 -10.41 12.24
N TYR A 143 10.53 -9.55 12.48
CA TYR A 143 9.44 -9.72 13.43
C TYR A 143 8.10 -9.38 12.77
N TYR A 144 7.02 -9.93 13.32
CA TYR A 144 5.67 -9.56 12.93
C TYR A 144 5.17 -8.38 13.75
N SER A 145 4.56 -7.42 13.06
CA SER A 145 3.79 -6.34 13.65
C SER A 145 2.33 -6.54 13.29
N VAL A 146 1.44 -6.49 14.28
CA VAL A 146 -0.01 -6.62 14.10
C VAL A 146 -0.68 -5.36 14.63
N LYS A 147 -1.62 -4.82 13.86
CA LYS A 147 -2.48 -3.68 14.20
C LYS A 147 -3.86 -4.19 14.58
#